data_AF-A0A7J9IXU2-F1
#
_entry.id   AF-A0A7J9IXU2-F1
#
_cell.length_a   1.000
_cell.length_b   1.000
_cell.length_c   1.000
_cell.angle_alpha   90.00
_cell.angle_beta   90.00
_cell.angle_gamma   90.00
#
_symmetry.space_group_name_H-M   'P 1'
#
loop_
_entity.id
_entity.type
_entity.pdbx_description
1 polymer ?
#
loop_
_entity_poly.entity_id
_entity_poly.type
_entity_poly.pdbx_seq_one_letter_code
_entity_poly.pdbx_strand_id
1 'polypeptide(L)'
;MSGLRYMKDVILGKRNDHCFRMVLTGNPNLKLSEIGIPCHVAEKLQIAEQLNRWNEERLKTCCNLRILEKGEIRIRREGKLVRIRHNEKVQVGDTIYRPLNDGDTVLINRPPSIHQHSLIALSVKVLPVNSVVSINPLICSPFRGDFDGDCLHGYVPQSINTRVELSELVSLDRQLINGQSGRNLLSLSHDSLTAAYLVKEDGVLLNLFQMQQLEMFCPNHSPLPAIVKAPLLSNPVWTGKQLFSMLFPPEFDYVFAPSDVVIHNGDLICSSEGSSWLRDADGNLFQSLIKHYQGKVLDFLHAAQEVLCEWLSMRGLSVSLLDLYLSPDTDSQKNMMDEIFYGLQEAEQTCNFKQLMVDSCQDFLAGNDEETNRFMVLDVEQMCYEKQRSAALSQASVDSFKQVFRDIQNLLYKYANKDNSLFTMFKAGSKGNLLKLVQHSMCLGLQHSLVPLSFRFPHQLSCAAWNNQKSHILTQKVDDTDESAKKYIPYAVVESSFVKGLNPLECFVHSVTTRDTSFSDNADLPGTLSRRLMFFMRDLCTAYDGTVRNAYGDQVVQFCYNIDKGTFSPTSCPDKLVSQGNSLPDGIGGQPVGSLSACAISEAAY
;
A
#
# COMPACT_ATOMS: atom_id res chain seq x y z
N MET A 1 30.32 -6.55 27.69
CA MET A 1 29.58 -6.07 26.51
C MET A 1 30.60 -5.68 25.46
N SER A 2 30.54 -6.21 24.23
CA SER A 2 31.48 -5.80 23.17
C SER A 2 31.29 -4.30 22.88
N GLY A 3 32.37 -3.57 22.56
CA GLY A 3 32.32 -2.13 22.29
C GLY A 3 31.31 -1.77 21.18
N LEU A 4 31.15 -2.64 20.19
CA LEU A 4 30.14 -2.52 19.13
C LEU A 4 28.70 -2.59 19.65
N ARG A 5 28.41 -3.49 20.61
CA ARG A 5 27.08 -3.56 21.23
C ARG A 5 26.80 -2.32 22.07
N TYR A 6 27.82 -1.82 22.79
CA TYR A 6 27.70 -0.57 23.52
C TYR A 6 27.44 0.63 22.58
N MET A 7 28.16 0.77 21.47
CA MET A 7 27.89 1.81 20.48
C MET A 7 26.48 1.70 19.90
N LYS A 8 26.02 0.49 19.59
CA LYS A 8 24.66 0.27 19.10
C LYS A 8 23.60 0.72 20.11
N ASP A 9 23.71 0.26 21.35
CA ASP A 9 22.68 0.46 22.37
C ASP A 9 22.72 1.87 23.00
N VAL A 10 23.90 2.50 23.02
CA VAL A 10 24.08 3.82 23.68
C VAL A 10 24.16 4.96 22.69
N ILE A 11 24.65 4.77 21.46
CA ILE A 11 24.80 5.86 20.48
C ILE A 11 23.72 5.78 19.40
N LEU A 12 23.51 4.60 18.80
CA LEU A 12 22.61 4.44 17.64
C LEU A 12 21.15 4.20 18.03
N GLY A 13 20.88 3.56 19.17
CA GLY A 13 19.54 3.19 19.62
C GLY A 13 19.23 3.66 21.03
N LYS A 14 19.01 4.97 21.20
CA LYS A 14 18.67 5.55 22.52
C LYS A 14 17.16 5.51 22.78
N ARG A 15 16.82 5.42 24.07
CA ARG A 15 15.46 5.73 24.54
C ARG A 15 15.33 7.25 24.64
N ASN A 16 14.19 7.77 24.17
CA ASN A 16 13.92 9.19 24.15
C ASN A 16 12.88 9.53 25.21
N ASP A 17 13.03 10.71 25.81
CA ASP A 17 11.98 11.34 26.61
C ASP A 17 10.99 12.07 25.67
N HIS A 18 9.79 12.39 26.15
CA HIS A 18 8.74 13.09 25.38
C HIS A 18 8.25 12.35 24.12
N CYS A 19 8.15 11.02 24.19
CA CYS A 19 7.54 10.19 23.17
C CYS A 19 6.31 9.44 23.69
N PHE A 20 5.46 8.97 22.79
CA PHE A 20 4.37 8.06 23.10
C PHE A 20 4.33 6.90 22.11
N ARG A 21 3.74 5.78 22.53
CA ARG A 21 3.40 4.65 21.67
C ARG A 21 1.98 4.22 21.97
N MET A 22 1.11 4.22 20.96
CA MET A 22 -0.31 3.91 21.13
C MET A 22 -0.86 3.16 19.93
N VAL A 23 -1.93 2.40 20.18
CA VAL A 23 -2.68 1.69 19.14
C VAL A 23 -3.40 2.69 18.25
N LEU A 24 -3.41 2.39 16.95
CA LEU A 24 -3.96 3.22 15.90
C LEU A 24 -5.44 2.87 15.62
N THR A 25 -6.24 3.90 15.33
CA THR A 25 -7.60 3.76 14.79
C THR A 25 -7.84 4.75 13.64
N GLY A 26 -8.79 4.42 12.76
CA GLY A 26 -9.18 5.26 11.64
C GLY A 26 -10.28 6.25 12.01
N ASN A 27 -10.11 7.52 11.66
CA ASN A 27 -11.15 8.54 11.77
C ASN A 27 -11.17 9.40 10.48
N PRO A 28 -12.17 9.20 9.58
CA PRO A 28 -12.22 9.92 8.31
C PRO A 28 -12.49 11.42 8.45
N ASN A 29 -13.05 11.87 9.58
CA ASN A 29 -13.37 13.28 9.83
C ASN A 29 -12.16 14.10 10.27
N LEU A 30 -11.00 13.47 10.51
CA LEU A 30 -9.76 14.18 10.75
C LEU A 30 -9.17 14.63 9.42
N LYS A 31 -8.56 15.81 9.41
CA LYS A 31 -7.77 16.25 8.24
C LYS A 31 -6.60 15.30 8.02
N LEU A 32 -6.13 15.21 6.79
CA LEU A 32 -5.03 14.32 6.42
C LEU A 32 -3.73 14.65 7.15
N SER A 33 -3.45 15.94 7.38
CA SER A 33 -2.27 16.41 8.10
C SER A 33 -2.46 16.42 9.63
N GLU A 34 -3.54 15.84 10.15
CA GLU A 34 -3.85 15.83 11.58
C GLU A 34 -3.75 14.43 12.22
N ILE A 35 -3.44 14.43 13.52
CA ILE A 35 -3.43 13.23 14.36
C ILE A 35 -4.25 13.48 15.63
N GLY A 36 -5.24 12.62 15.84
CA GLY A 36 -6.06 12.58 17.04
C GLY A 36 -5.30 12.01 18.22
N ILE A 37 -4.99 12.86 19.22
CA ILE A 37 -4.31 12.45 20.45
C ILE A 37 -5.31 12.49 21.63
N PRO A 38 -5.41 11.41 22.42
CA PRO A 38 -6.21 11.40 23.64
C PRO A 38 -5.85 12.52 24.63
N CYS A 39 -6.86 13.19 25.20
CA CYS A 39 -6.68 14.28 26.17
C CYS A 39 -5.74 13.92 27.34
N HIS A 40 -5.91 12.74 27.94
CA HIS A 40 -5.08 12.27 29.05
C HIS A 40 -3.60 12.07 28.69
N VAL A 41 -3.27 11.80 27.42
CA VAL A 41 -1.88 11.72 26.93
C VAL A 41 -1.36 13.12 26.65
N ALA A 42 -2.18 13.96 26.02
CA ALA A 42 -1.82 15.35 25.70
C ALA A 42 -1.48 16.16 26.97
N GLU A 43 -2.18 15.94 28.08
CA GLU A 43 -1.89 16.57 29.38
C GLU A 43 -0.52 16.17 29.97
N LYS A 44 -0.10 14.92 29.74
CA LYS A 44 1.17 14.37 30.25
C LYS A 44 2.35 14.77 29.37
N LEU A 45 2.15 14.87 28.07
CA LEU A 45 3.18 15.31 27.12
C LEU A 45 3.36 16.81 27.23
N GLN A 46 4.60 17.24 27.49
CA GLN A 46 4.92 18.66 27.68
C GLN A 46 5.78 19.19 26.55
N ILE A 47 5.52 20.45 26.19
CA ILE A 47 6.31 21.25 25.24
C ILE A 47 6.95 22.41 25.99
N ALA A 48 8.25 22.61 25.75
CA ALA A 48 8.96 23.80 26.17
C ALA A 48 8.61 25.01 25.29
N GLU A 49 8.09 26.07 25.90
CA GLU A 49 7.80 27.33 25.22
C GLU A 49 8.37 28.50 26.01
N GLN A 50 9.04 29.42 25.33
CA GLN A 50 9.55 30.64 25.95
C GLN A 50 8.45 31.71 26.04
N LEU A 51 8.33 32.31 27.23
CA LEU A 51 7.37 33.38 27.48
C LEU A 51 7.85 34.67 26.81
N ASN A 52 7.03 35.17 25.89
CA ASN A 52 7.18 36.41 25.16
C ASN A 52 5.90 37.25 25.31
N ARG A 53 5.94 38.50 24.85
CA ARG A 53 4.78 39.42 24.95
C ARG A 53 3.53 38.89 24.22
N TRP A 54 3.69 38.15 23.13
CA TRP A 54 2.58 37.64 22.32
C TRP A 54 1.87 36.43 22.93
N ASN A 55 2.57 35.59 23.70
CA ASN A 55 1.99 34.38 24.30
C ASN A 55 1.78 34.53 25.81
N GLU A 56 1.99 35.73 26.36
CA GLU A 56 1.97 36.00 27.79
C GLU A 56 0.63 35.64 28.42
N GLU A 57 -0.49 36.11 27.85
CA GLU A 57 -1.83 35.83 28.34
C GLU A 57 -2.13 34.33 28.33
N ARG A 58 -1.83 33.65 27.22
CA ARG A 58 -2.07 32.21 27.04
C ARG A 58 -1.25 31.37 28.02
N LEU A 59 0.04 31.64 28.15
CA LEU A 59 0.93 30.89 29.03
C LEU A 59 0.67 31.20 30.50
N LYS A 60 0.39 32.45 30.89
CA LYS A 60 -0.02 32.79 32.25
C LYS A 60 -1.32 32.11 32.64
N THR A 61 -2.29 32.02 31.72
CA THR A 61 -3.54 31.27 31.97
C THR A 61 -3.26 29.78 32.19
N CYS A 62 -2.42 29.17 31.35
CA CYS A 62 -1.99 27.78 31.53
C CYS A 62 -1.26 27.56 32.87
N CYS A 63 -0.38 28.49 33.27
CA CYS A 63 0.32 28.43 34.55
C CYS A 63 -0.64 28.54 35.72
N ASN A 64 -1.61 29.46 35.66
CA ASN A 64 -2.64 29.60 36.70
C ASN A 64 -3.41 28.30 36.92
N LEU A 65 -3.89 27.67 35.84
CA LEU A 65 -4.61 26.39 35.93
C LEU A 65 -3.76 25.30 36.59
N ARG A 66 -2.49 25.17 36.16
CA ARG A 66 -1.58 24.17 36.78
C ARG A 66 -1.24 24.47 38.24
N ILE A 67 -1.11 25.75 38.61
CA ILE A 67 -0.88 26.15 40.01
C ILE A 67 -2.12 25.85 40.85
N LEU A 68 -3.33 26.05 40.32
CA LEU A 68 -4.57 25.70 41.01
C LEU A 68 -4.70 24.18 41.22
N GLU A 69 -4.34 23.38 40.21
CA GLU A 69 -4.41 21.92 40.29
C GLU A 69 -3.33 21.29 41.18
N LYS A 70 -2.08 21.79 41.11
CA LYS A 70 -0.91 21.14 41.71
C LYS A 70 -0.22 21.96 42.81
N GLY A 71 -0.64 23.19 43.06
CA GLY A 71 -0.06 24.11 44.04
C GLY A 71 1.28 24.75 43.65
N GLU A 72 2.05 24.15 42.73
CA GLU A 72 3.31 24.69 42.20
C GLU A 72 3.55 24.34 40.74
N ILE A 73 4.31 25.19 40.03
CA ILE A 73 4.83 24.92 38.69
C ILE A 73 6.36 25.04 38.67
N ARG A 74 7.01 24.18 37.89
CA ARG A 74 8.46 24.22 37.66
C ARG A 74 8.73 24.87 36.31
N ILE A 75 9.44 26.00 36.31
CA ILE A 75 9.85 26.71 35.11
C ILE A 75 11.37 26.75 35.01
N ARG A 76 11.90 27.04 33.83
CA ARG A 76 13.34 27.19 33.63
C ARG A 76 13.67 28.66 33.35
N ARG A 77 14.43 29.28 34.26
CA ARG A 77 14.92 30.66 34.17
C ARG A 77 16.43 30.64 34.05
N GLU A 78 16.99 31.21 32.98
CA GLU A 78 18.44 31.27 32.72
C GLU A 78 19.13 29.89 32.89
N GLY A 79 18.46 28.83 32.44
CA GLY A 79 18.99 27.47 32.53
C GLY A 79 18.75 26.76 33.87
N LYS A 80 18.33 27.46 34.94
CA LYS A 80 18.04 26.89 36.26
C LYS A 80 16.55 26.61 36.45
N LEU A 81 16.25 25.52 37.15
CA LEU A 81 14.87 25.13 37.45
C LEU A 81 14.38 25.89 38.69
N VAL A 82 13.32 26.69 38.54
CA VAL A 82 12.73 27.50 39.61
C VAL A 82 11.30 27.05 39.88
N ARG A 83 10.93 26.93 41.16
CA ARG A 83 9.56 26.62 41.58
C ARG A 83 8.78 27.90 41.80
N ILE A 84 7.63 28.01 41.14
CA ILE A 84 6.73 29.15 41.25
C ILE A 84 5.39 28.70 41.84
N ARG A 85 4.91 29.46 42.83
CA ARG A 85 3.59 29.28 43.47
C ARG A 85 2.60 30.40 43.13
N HIS A 86 3.08 31.53 42.64
CA HIS A 86 2.25 32.69 42.28
C HIS A 86 2.61 33.15 40.87
N ASN A 87 1.60 33.35 40.02
CA ASN A 87 1.79 33.64 38.60
C ASN A 87 2.46 34.99 38.34
N GLU A 88 2.36 35.93 39.27
CA GLU A 88 3.05 37.24 39.22
C GLU A 88 4.58 37.12 39.17
N LYS A 89 5.14 35.98 39.61
CA LYS A 89 6.59 35.73 39.60
C LYS A 89 7.12 35.27 38.25
N VAL A 90 6.24 34.96 37.29
CA VAL A 90 6.60 34.53 35.94
C VAL A 90 7.03 35.76 35.13
N GLN A 91 8.19 35.68 34.49
CA GLN A 91 8.83 36.79 33.78
C GLN A 91 9.07 36.44 32.31
N VAL A 92 9.07 37.45 31.44
CA VAL A 92 9.41 37.30 30.02
C VAL A 92 10.83 36.73 29.91
N GLY A 93 11.00 35.73 29.05
CA GLY A 93 12.23 34.93 28.92
C GLY A 93 12.22 33.61 29.71
N ASP A 94 11.27 33.41 30.62
CA ASP A 94 11.10 32.11 31.29
C ASP A 94 10.66 31.03 30.29
N THR A 95 11.23 29.83 30.40
CA THR A 95 10.78 28.66 29.64
C THR A 95 9.76 27.89 30.47
N ILE A 96 8.56 27.76 29.94
CA ILE A 96 7.41 27.12 30.56
C ILE A 96 7.12 25.80 29.85
N TYR A 97 6.86 24.76 30.63
CA TYR A 97 6.47 23.44 30.12
C TYR A 97 4.94 23.32 30.16
N ARG A 98 4.30 23.58 29.02
CA ARG A 98 2.85 23.47 28.85
C ARG A 98 2.45 22.11 28.28
N PRO A 99 1.20 21.64 28.47
CA PRO A 99 0.74 20.42 27.82
C PRO A 99 0.64 20.60 26.29
N LEU A 100 0.51 19.47 25.59
CA LEU A 100 0.27 19.40 24.16
C LEU A 100 -1.15 19.87 23.85
N ASN A 101 -1.30 20.73 22.85
CA ASN A 101 -2.57 21.36 22.46
C ASN A 101 -2.84 21.16 20.96
N ASP A 102 -4.07 21.48 20.53
CA ASP A 102 -4.44 21.55 19.12
C ASP A 102 -3.49 22.44 18.31
N GLY A 103 -3.08 21.97 17.14
CA GLY A 103 -2.17 22.67 16.23
C GLY A 103 -0.68 22.45 16.49
N ASP A 104 -0.29 21.79 17.58
CA ASP A 104 1.12 21.46 17.82
C ASP A 104 1.63 20.41 16.83
N THR A 105 2.86 20.56 16.36
CA THR A 105 3.49 19.58 15.44
C THR A 105 4.13 18.44 16.21
N VAL A 106 3.86 17.20 15.80
CA VAL A 106 4.49 15.98 16.32
C VAL A 106 5.06 15.15 15.17
N LEU A 107 6.21 14.50 15.40
CA LEU A 107 6.78 13.56 14.45
C LEU A 107 6.22 12.16 14.73
N ILE A 108 5.64 11.53 13.72
CA ILE A 108 5.02 10.21 13.83
C ILE A 108 5.83 9.20 13.02
N ASN A 109 6.02 8.03 13.60
CA ASN A 109 6.72 6.90 13.02
C ASN A 109 5.89 5.62 13.14
N ARG A 110 5.91 4.79 12.10
CA ARG A 110 5.50 3.38 12.17
C ARG A 110 6.70 2.47 11.88
N PRO A 111 7.26 1.79 12.91
CA PRO A 111 8.31 0.81 12.68
C PRO A 111 7.79 -0.45 11.96
N PRO A 112 8.60 -1.10 11.11
CA PRO A 112 9.97 -0.76 10.75
C PRO A 112 10.05 0.41 9.75
N SER A 113 10.91 1.39 10.05
CA SER A 113 11.11 2.59 9.21
C SER A 113 12.10 2.29 8.08
N ILE A 114 11.60 1.74 6.98
CA ILE A 114 12.42 1.37 5.80
C ILE A 114 12.47 2.55 4.81
N HIS A 115 11.46 3.41 4.82
CA HIS A 115 11.30 4.53 3.88
C HIS A 115 11.23 5.86 4.60
N GLN A 116 11.58 6.94 3.89
CA GLN A 116 11.45 8.30 4.44
C GLN A 116 9.99 8.61 4.86
N HIS A 117 9.03 8.08 4.09
CA HIS A 117 7.59 8.27 4.31
C HIS A 117 7.05 7.52 5.54
N SER A 118 7.85 6.68 6.18
CA SER A 118 7.51 6.10 7.48
C SER A 118 7.61 7.14 8.62
N LEU A 119 8.20 8.31 8.36
CA LEU A 119 8.34 9.44 9.28
C LEU A 119 7.63 10.67 8.72
N ILE A 120 6.55 11.10 9.39
CA ILE A 120 5.72 12.21 8.93
C ILE A 120 5.42 13.14 10.10
N ALA A 121 5.56 14.45 9.89
CA ALA A 121 5.12 15.45 10.84
C ALA A 121 3.62 15.73 10.66
N LEU A 122 2.85 15.60 11.75
CA LEU A 122 1.40 15.83 11.78
C LEU A 122 1.04 16.88 12.83
N SER A 123 -0.05 17.58 12.59
CA SER A 123 -0.67 18.53 13.52
C SER A 123 -1.54 17.81 14.53
N VAL A 124 -1.41 18.14 15.81
CA VAL A 124 -2.18 17.50 16.87
C VAL A 124 -3.62 18.02 16.88
N LYS A 125 -4.56 17.10 17.04
CA LYS A 125 -5.94 17.35 17.41
C LYS A 125 -6.23 16.60 18.71
N VAL A 126 -6.51 17.31 19.80
CA VAL A 126 -6.82 16.69 21.08
C VAL A 126 -8.26 16.18 21.05
N LEU A 127 -8.42 14.87 21.25
CA LEU A 127 -9.72 14.21 21.26
C LEU A 127 -10.13 13.82 22.68
N PRO A 128 -11.44 13.89 23.02
CA PRO A 128 -11.99 13.45 24.30
C PRO A 128 -12.12 11.92 24.35
N VAL A 129 -11.04 11.22 24.01
CA VAL A 129 -10.95 9.76 23.96
C VAL A 129 -9.87 9.30 24.92
N ASN A 130 -9.98 8.07 25.43
CA ASN A 130 -9.18 7.60 26.56
C ASN A 130 -8.01 6.67 26.22
N SER A 131 -7.89 6.11 25.02
CA SER A 131 -6.91 5.01 24.84
C SER A 131 -6.30 4.82 23.45
N VAL A 132 -6.73 5.55 22.42
CA VAL A 132 -6.31 5.28 21.03
C VAL A 132 -5.92 6.56 20.31
N VAL A 133 -4.91 6.45 19.45
CA VAL A 133 -4.54 7.53 18.53
C VAL A 133 -5.32 7.35 17.24
N SER A 134 -5.88 8.44 16.73
CA SER A 134 -6.70 8.41 15.51
C SER A 134 -5.98 9.12 14.36
N ILE A 135 -6.01 8.55 13.16
CA ILE A 135 -5.55 9.22 11.94
C ILE A 135 -6.59 9.08 10.84
N ASN A 136 -6.50 9.90 9.81
CA ASN A 136 -7.31 9.71 8.62
C ASN A 136 -6.89 8.42 7.87
N PRO A 137 -7.81 7.50 7.50
CA PRO A 137 -7.49 6.26 6.80
C PRO A 137 -6.65 6.40 5.53
N LEU A 138 -6.74 7.52 4.80
CA LEU A 138 -5.95 7.71 3.57
C LEU A 138 -4.45 7.83 3.84
N ILE A 139 -4.05 8.25 5.05
CA ILE A 139 -2.62 8.36 5.43
C ILE A 139 -2.01 7.01 5.84
N CYS A 140 -2.78 5.92 5.87
CA CYS A 140 -2.24 4.60 6.20
C CYS A 140 -1.25 4.07 5.15
N SER A 141 -1.41 4.47 3.88
CA SER A 141 -0.57 4.06 2.76
C SER A 141 0.93 4.35 2.98
N PRO A 142 1.37 5.59 3.29
CA PRO A 142 2.78 5.88 3.55
C PRO A 142 3.35 5.18 4.79
N PHE A 143 2.54 4.98 5.84
CA PHE A 143 2.95 4.20 7.01
C PHE A 143 2.95 2.68 6.75
N ARG A 144 2.41 2.22 5.62
CA ARG A 144 2.13 0.81 5.29
C ARG A 144 1.40 0.09 6.43
N GLY A 145 0.54 0.82 7.14
CA GLY A 145 -0.17 0.36 8.33
C GLY A 145 -1.62 0.07 8.06
N ASP A 146 -2.23 -0.65 8.98
CA ASP A 146 -3.66 -0.88 9.03
C ASP A 146 -4.18 -0.66 10.47
N PHE A 147 -5.39 -1.12 10.75
CA PHE A 147 -6.08 -0.90 12.02
C PHE A 147 -6.34 -2.22 12.76
N ASP A 148 -5.50 -3.24 12.57
CA ASP A 148 -5.67 -4.57 13.17
C ASP A 148 -5.03 -4.72 14.58
N GLY A 149 -4.42 -3.64 15.09
CA GLY A 149 -3.63 -3.64 16.33
C GLY A 149 -2.30 -2.90 16.21
N ASP A 150 -1.99 -2.40 15.01
CA ASP A 150 -0.86 -1.54 14.73
C ASP A 150 -0.67 -0.39 15.72
N CYS A 151 0.60 -0.08 16.02
CA CYS A 151 0.97 0.98 16.95
C CYS A 151 1.84 2.04 16.27
N LEU A 152 1.50 3.31 16.48
CA LEU A 152 2.33 4.44 16.07
C LEU A 152 3.20 4.93 17.23
N HIS A 153 4.40 5.41 16.88
CA HIS A 153 5.34 6.02 17.80
C HIS A 153 5.38 7.52 17.50
N GLY A 154 5.05 8.36 18.48
CA GLY A 154 5.09 9.80 18.33
C GLY A 154 6.18 10.45 19.15
N TYR A 155 6.80 11.49 18.61
CA TYR A 155 7.86 12.27 19.23
C TYR A 155 7.49 13.74 19.26
N VAL A 156 7.54 14.35 20.44
CA VAL A 156 7.14 15.75 20.64
C VAL A 156 8.39 16.65 20.58
N PRO A 157 8.55 17.47 19.53
CA PRO A 157 9.70 18.36 19.37
C PRO A 157 9.71 19.45 20.43
N GLN A 158 10.83 19.60 21.14
CA GLN A 158 10.96 20.57 22.23
C GLN A 158 11.46 21.95 21.75
N SER A 159 12.34 21.99 20.76
CA SER A 159 12.90 23.24 20.25
C SER A 159 12.00 23.88 19.19
N ILE A 160 12.09 25.20 19.03
CA ILE A 160 11.39 25.90 17.93
C ILE A 160 12.00 25.50 16.59
N ASN A 161 13.34 25.43 16.50
CA ASN A 161 14.04 25.07 15.27
C ASN A 161 13.62 23.69 14.76
N THR A 162 13.48 22.70 15.64
CA THR A 162 13.02 21.35 15.27
C THR A 162 11.55 21.36 14.80
N ARG A 163 10.69 22.20 15.38
CA ARG A 163 9.30 22.34 14.89
C ARG A 163 9.25 22.93 13.49
N VAL A 164 10.09 23.92 13.21
CA VAL A 164 10.23 24.50 11.86
C VAL A 164 10.80 23.47 10.89
N GLU A 165 11.83 22.74 11.28
CA GLU A 165 12.43 21.68 10.47
C GLU A 165 11.40 20.59 10.11
N LEU A 166 10.61 20.14 11.09
CA LEU A 166 9.56 19.15 10.86
C LEU A 166 8.45 19.66 9.94
N SER A 167 8.03 20.92 10.10
CA SER A 167 6.96 21.51 9.28
C SER A 167 7.40 21.84 7.85
N GLU A 168 8.68 22.16 7.62
CA GLU A 168 9.16 22.51 6.28
C GLU A 168 9.75 21.33 5.49
N LEU A 169 10.27 20.29 6.16
CA LEU A 169 10.94 19.17 5.50
C LEU A 169 10.15 17.87 5.54
N VAL A 170 9.47 17.58 6.66
CA VAL A 170 8.93 16.24 6.98
C VAL A 170 7.41 16.25 7.08
N SER A 171 6.76 17.39 6.83
CA SER A 171 5.30 17.48 6.81
C SER A 171 4.70 16.70 5.65
N LEU A 172 3.43 16.32 5.78
CA LEU A 172 2.73 15.51 4.79
C LEU A 172 2.63 16.19 3.41
N ASP A 173 2.43 17.51 3.39
CA ASP A 173 2.34 18.33 2.17
C ASP A 173 3.65 18.39 1.38
N ARG A 174 4.79 18.21 2.06
CA ARG A 174 6.12 18.15 1.44
C ARG A 174 6.48 16.75 0.95
N GLN A 175 5.79 15.74 1.46
CA GLN A 175 6.00 14.33 1.14
C GLN A 175 4.85 13.73 0.33
N LEU A 176 4.22 14.48 -0.59
CA LEU A 176 3.10 13.94 -1.39
C LEU A 176 3.54 13.03 -2.54
N ILE A 177 4.77 13.23 -3.04
CA ILE A 177 5.34 12.45 -4.14
C ILE A 177 6.50 11.61 -3.60
N ASN A 178 6.51 10.32 -3.92
CA ASN A 178 7.66 9.48 -3.67
C ASN A 178 8.75 9.79 -4.70
N GLY A 179 9.87 10.35 -4.25
CA GLY A 179 11.00 10.70 -5.11
C GLY A 179 11.64 9.51 -5.84
N GLN A 180 11.39 8.27 -5.41
CA GLN A 180 11.96 7.07 -6.04
C GLN A 180 11.14 6.61 -7.25
N SER A 181 9.82 6.48 -7.09
CA SER A 181 8.92 5.97 -8.12
C SER A 181 8.26 7.09 -8.94
N GLY A 182 8.32 8.34 -8.47
CA GLY A 182 7.59 9.47 -9.05
C GLY A 182 6.08 9.40 -8.85
N ARG A 183 5.62 8.44 -8.04
CA ARG A 183 4.21 8.16 -7.75
C ARG A 183 3.71 8.93 -6.55
N ASN A 184 2.39 9.02 -6.41
CA ASN A 184 1.80 9.75 -5.29
C ASN A 184 1.69 8.84 -4.07
N LEU A 185 1.93 9.43 -2.91
CA LEU A 185 1.84 8.70 -1.65
C LEU A 185 0.41 8.59 -1.14
N LEU A 186 -0.44 9.55 -1.52
CA LEU A 186 -1.84 9.60 -1.15
C LEU A 186 -2.71 9.54 -2.41
N SER A 187 -3.77 8.75 -2.33
CA SER A 187 -4.86 8.69 -3.31
C SER A 187 -6.14 8.29 -2.59
N LEU A 188 -7.29 8.41 -3.25
CA LEU A 188 -8.51 7.79 -2.74
C LEU A 188 -8.32 6.27 -2.64
N SER A 189 -8.84 5.68 -1.58
CA SER A 189 -8.69 4.24 -1.29
C SER A 189 -9.93 3.72 -0.55
N HIS A 190 -10.07 2.38 -0.51
CA HIS A 190 -11.14 1.70 0.23
C HIS A 190 -12.53 2.26 -0.11
N ASP A 191 -13.27 2.70 0.91
CA ASP A 191 -14.65 3.15 0.80
C ASP A 191 -14.77 4.39 -0.09
N SER A 192 -13.89 5.39 0.10
CA SER A 192 -13.88 6.61 -0.71
C SER A 192 -13.69 6.31 -2.21
N LEU A 193 -12.83 5.34 -2.56
CA LEU A 193 -12.62 4.94 -3.94
C LEU A 193 -13.82 4.17 -4.52
N THR A 194 -14.43 3.29 -3.72
CA THR A 194 -15.64 2.56 -4.13
C THR A 194 -16.80 3.53 -4.36
N ALA A 195 -16.97 4.49 -3.45
CA ALA A 195 -17.94 5.56 -3.59
C ALA A 195 -17.69 6.40 -4.84
N ALA A 196 -16.44 6.81 -5.10
CA ALA A 196 -16.11 7.56 -6.32
C ALA A 196 -16.45 6.79 -7.59
N TYR A 197 -16.21 5.48 -7.62
CA TYR A 197 -16.60 4.62 -8.74
C TYR A 197 -18.13 4.60 -8.92
N LEU A 198 -18.88 4.34 -7.85
CA LEU A 198 -20.33 4.21 -7.90
C LEU A 198 -21.05 5.54 -8.16
N VAL A 199 -20.56 6.67 -7.66
CA VAL A 199 -21.15 8.00 -7.88
C VAL A 199 -21.07 8.41 -9.36
N LYS A 200 -19.99 8.03 -10.06
CA LYS A 200 -19.78 8.38 -11.46
C LYS A 200 -20.58 7.53 -12.45
N GLU A 201 -21.19 6.44 -11.99
CA GLU A 201 -21.94 5.52 -12.83
C GLU A 201 -23.13 6.22 -13.50
N ASP A 202 -23.39 5.87 -14.75
CA ASP A 202 -24.51 6.44 -15.51
C ASP A 202 -25.84 5.98 -14.89
N GLY A 203 -26.71 6.94 -14.56
CA GLY A 203 -28.01 6.67 -13.93
C GLY A 203 -28.09 7.03 -12.45
N VAL A 204 -26.98 7.43 -11.81
CA VAL A 204 -27.02 7.96 -10.44
C VAL A 204 -27.63 9.37 -10.43
N LEU A 205 -28.80 9.48 -9.79
CA LEU A 205 -29.55 10.72 -9.62
C LEU A 205 -29.65 11.08 -8.14
N LEU A 206 -29.47 12.37 -7.84
CA LEU A 206 -29.52 12.94 -6.49
C LEU A 206 -30.69 13.91 -6.39
N ASN A 207 -31.49 13.73 -5.33
CA ASN A 207 -32.58 14.63 -4.99
C ASN A 207 -32.05 15.91 -4.31
N LEU A 208 -32.85 16.98 -4.31
CA LEU A 208 -32.49 18.27 -3.68
C LEU A 208 -31.95 18.12 -2.24
N PHE A 209 -32.61 17.33 -1.39
CA PHE A 209 -32.18 17.15 0.01
C PHE A 209 -30.83 16.43 0.13
N GLN A 210 -30.60 15.40 -0.69
CA GLN A 210 -29.31 14.70 -0.73
C GLN A 210 -28.21 15.62 -1.22
N MET A 211 -28.50 16.39 -2.27
CA MET A 211 -27.55 17.35 -2.83
C MET A 211 -27.17 18.43 -1.81
N GLN A 212 -28.15 19.03 -1.12
CA GLN A 212 -27.91 20.03 -0.09
C GLN A 212 -27.08 19.50 1.08
N GLN A 213 -27.33 18.27 1.52
CA GLN A 213 -26.54 17.63 2.58
C GLN A 213 -25.09 17.41 2.15
N LEU A 214 -24.85 16.95 0.92
CA LEU A 214 -23.51 16.71 0.39
C LEU A 214 -22.76 18.02 0.08
N GLU A 215 -23.48 19.05 -0.35
CA GLU A 215 -22.94 20.39 -0.61
C GLU A 215 -22.33 21.02 0.65
N MET A 216 -22.83 20.69 1.85
CA MET A 216 -22.25 21.19 3.11
C MET A 216 -20.77 20.82 3.31
N PHE A 217 -20.30 19.75 2.65
CA PHE A 217 -18.92 19.26 2.71
C PHE A 217 -18.11 19.64 1.46
N CYS A 218 -18.74 20.24 0.45
CA CYS A 218 -18.07 20.61 -0.79
C CYS A 218 -17.39 21.99 -0.67
N PRO A 219 -16.23 22.19 -1.32
CA PRO A 219 -15.56 23.49 -1.34
C PRO A 219 -16.25 24.51 -2.26
N ASN A 220 -16.92 24.03 -3.32
CA ASN A 220 -17.56 24.87 -4.34
C ASN A 220 -19.09 24.79 -4.24
N HIS A 221 -19.76 25.84 -4.75
CA HIS A 221 -21.21 25.90 -4.83
C HIS A 221 -21.80 24.93 -5.85
N SER A 222 -23.03 24.48 -5.58
CA SER A 222 -23.74 23.55 -6.45
C SER A 222 -24.03 24.13 -7.84
N PRO A 223 -23.81 23.35 -8.92
CA PRO A 223 -24.23 23.73 -10.25
C PRO A 223 -25.75 23.61 -10.39
N LEU A 224 -26.29 24.18 -11.47
CA LEU A 224 -27.70 23.97 -11.82
C LEU A 224 -28.00 22.48 -12.04
N PRO A 225 -29.20 22.00 -11.64
CA PRO A 225 -29.58 20.61 -11.82
C PRO A 225 -29.57 20.23 -13.31
N ALA A 226 -28.95 19.09 -13.64
CA ALA A 226 -28.91 18.60 -15.02
C ALA A 226 -30.31 18.35 -15.59
N ILE A 227 -31.25 17.91 -14.75
CA ILE A 227 -32.61 17.59 -15.15
C ILE A 227 -33.58 18.46 -14.34
N VAL A 228 -34.15 19.47 -14.99
CA VAL A 228 -35.07 20.44 -14.35
C VAL A 228 -36.53 20.00 -14.49
N LYS A 229 -36.90 19.45 -15.65
CA LYS A 229 -38.28 19.08 -15.97
C LYS A 229 -38.29 17.69 -16.60
N ALA A 230 -38.70 16.69 -15.82
CA ALA A 230 -38.93 15.34 -16.32
C ALA A 230 -40.31 14.85 -15.85
N PRO A 231 -41.13 14.22 -16.73
CA PRO A 231 -42.51 13.82 -16.38
C PRO A 231 -42.60 12.84 -15.19
N LEU A 232 -41.55 12.03 -15.00
CA LEU A 232 -41.45 11.01 -13.96
C LEU A 232 -40.84 11.53 -12.66
N LEU A 233 -40.25 12.73 -12.66
CA LEU A 233 -39.55 13.31 -11.51
C LEU A 233 -40.30 14.56 -11.07
N SER A 234 -40.77 14.57 -9.82
CA SER A 234 -41.50 15.70 -9.24
C SER A 234 -40.60 16.91 -8.93
N ASN A 235 -39.29 16.69 -8.79
CA ASN A 235 -38.30 17.68 -8.37
C ASN A 235 -37.09 17.69 -9.32
N PRO A 236 -36.35 18.81 -9.39
CA PRO A 236 -35.08 18.85 -10.10
C PRO A 236 -34.09 17.86 -9.48
N VAL A 237 -33.32 17.19 -10.33
CA VAL A 237 -32.31 16.21 -9.91
C VAL A 237 -30.94 16.54 -10.49
N TRP A 238 -29.91 16.19 -9.70
CA TRP A 238 -28.51 16.31 -10.07
C TRP A 238 -27.97 14.93 -10.42
N THR A 239 -26.95 14.88 -11.28
CA THR A 239 -26.24 13.63 -11.56
C THR A 239 -25.07 13.44 -10.60
N GLY A 240 -24.67 12.20 -10.36
CA GLY A 240 -23.47 11.93 -9.56
C GLY A 240 -22.19 12.53 -10.17
N LYS A 241 -22.10 12.65 -11.50
CA LYS A 241 -20.99 13.36 -12.18
C LYS A 241 -20.96 14.85 -11.84
N GLN A 242 -22.12 15.51 -11.69
CA GLN A 242 -22.17 16.90 -11.23
C GLN A 242 -21.67 17.04 -9.80
N LEU A 243 -22.09 16.14 -8.89
CA LEU A 243 -21.58 16.13 -7.52
C LEU A 243 -20.05 15.94 -7.50
N PHE A 244 -19.54 14.98 -8.28
CA PHE A 244 -18.11 14.71 -8.33
C PHE A 244 -17.32 15.89 -8.92
N SER A 245 -17.90 16.64 -9.86
CA SER A 245 -17.29 17.84 -10.45
C SER A 245 -17.11 18.96 -9.42
N MET A 246 -18.03 19.10 -8.47
CA MET A 246 -17.92 20.13 -7.40
C MET A 246 -16.69 19.97 -6.52
N LEU A 247 -16.09 18.78 -6.48
CA LEU A 247 -14.87 18.54 -5.72
C LEU A 247 -13.67 19.24 -6.35
N PHE A 248 -13.65 19.45 -7.67
CA PHE A 248 -12.49 19.98 -8.38
C PHE A 248 -12.36 21.50 -8.28
N PRO A 249 -11.13 22.05 -8.26
CA PRO A 249 -10.94 23.49 -8.38
C PRO A 249 -11.55 24.05 -9.68
N PRO A 250 -12.11 25.27 -9.67
CA PRO A 250 -12.53 25.93 -10.90
C PRO A 250 -11.30 26.13 -11.81
N GLU A 251 -11.49 26.00 -13.13
CA GLU A 251 -10.40 26.09 -14.14
C GLU A 251 -9.39 24.93 -14.14
N PHE A 252 -9.68 23.81 -13.46
CA PHE A 252 -8.84 22.63 -13.55
C PHE A 252 -9.10 21.82 -14.82
N ASP A 253 -8.06 21.65 -15.64
CA ASP A 253 -8.06 20.82 -16.84
C ASP A 253 -7.23 19.55 -16.63
N TYR A 254 -7.80 18.40 -17.00
CA TYR A 254 -7.11 17.11 -16.91
C TYR A 254 -7.59 16.15 -18.00
N VAL A 255 -6.64 15.49 -18.64
CA VAL A 255 -6.90 14.48 -19.67
C VAL A 255 -6.12 13.20 -19.32
N PHE A 256 -6.83 12.09 -19.26
CA PHE A 256 -6.23 10.76 -19.05
C PHE A 256 -6.51 9.86 -20.25
N ALA A 257 -5.54 9.79 -21.15
CA ALA A 257 -5.62 9.04 -22.41
C ALA A 257 -5.92 7.54 -22.26
N PRO A 258 -5.42 6.80 -21.24
CA PRO A 258 -5.71 5.36 -21.12
C PRO A 258 -7.17 5.02 -20.85
N SER A 259 -8.00 6.00 -20.46
CA SER A 259 -9.38 5.75 -20.04
C SER A 259 -10.33 6.85 -20.52
N ASP A 260 -9.93 7.63 -21.53
CA ASP A 260 -10.68 8.76 -22.11
C ASP A 260 -11.39 9.65 -21.08
N VAL A 261 -10.72 9.93 -19.97
CA VAL A 261 -11.26 10.83 -18.93
C VAL A 261 -10.88 12.25 -19.27
N VAL A 262 -11.87 13.12 -19.31
CA VAL A 262 -11.68 14.55 -19.60
C VAL A 262 -12.39 15.38 -18.53
N ILE A 263 -11.60 16.16 -17.82
CA ILE A 263 -12.06 17.24 -16.94
C ILE A 263 -11.68 18.55 -17.60
N HIS A 264 -12.66 19.43 -17.78
CA HIS A 264 -12.42 20.76 -18.35
C HIS A 264 -13.07 21.82 -17.45
N ASN A 265 -12.31 22.85 -17.08
CA ASN A 265 -12.74 23.90 -16.17
C ASN A 265 -13.31 23.40 -14.82
N GLY A 266 -12.84 22.24 -14.34
CA GLY A 266 -13.36 21.59 -13.13
C GLY A 266 -14.59 20.70 -13.35
N ASP A 267 -15.16 20.66 -14.55
CA ASP A 267 -16.31 19.81 -14.88
C ASP A 267 -15.87 18.48 -15.49
N LEU A 268 -16.40 17.36 -14.95
CA LEU A 268 -16.18 16.02 -15.48
C LEU A 268 -17.09 15.79 -16.71
N ILE A 269 -16.52 15.89 -17.91
CA ILE A 269 -17.26 15.73 -19.16
C ILE A 269 -17.36 14.25 -19.54
N CYS A 270 -16.23 13.56 -19.59
CA CYS A 270 -16.14 12.16 -19.98
C CYS A 270 -15.47 11.36 -18.87
N SER A 271 -16.08 10.23 -18.53
CA SER A 271 -15.51 9.26 -17.61
C SER A 271 -15.83 7.86 -18.13
N SER A 272 -14.81 7.07 -18.42
CA SER A 272 -14.99 5.63 -18.61
C SER A 272 -15.29 4.93 -17.28
N GLU A 273 -15.68 3.65 -17.35
CA GLU A 273 -15.95 2.81 -16.18
C GLU A 273 -14.71 2.67 -15.25
N GLY A 274 -13.49 2.95 -15.72
CA GLY A 274 -12.28 2.79 -14.92
C GLY A 274 -12.10 3.82 -13.78
N SER A 275 -11.61 3.37 -12.63
CA SER A 275 -11.15 4.20 -11.51
C SER A 275 -9.62 4.32 -11.42
N SER A 276 -8.88 3.84 -12.43
CA SER A 276 -7.40 3.82 -12.48
C SER A 276 -6.78 5.21 -12.29
N TRP A 277 -7.38 6.23 -12.90
CA TRP A 277 -6.95 7.64 -12.80
C TRP A 277 -7.16 8.28 -11.42
N LEU A 278 -7.97 7.66 -10.55
CA LEU A 278 -8.17 8.05 -9.15
C LEU A 278 -7.26 7.25 -8.19
N ARG A 279 -6.49 6.29 -8.71
CA ARG A 279 -5.59 5.44 -7.93
C ARG A 279 -4.16 5.92 -8.11
N ASP A 280 -3.23 5.32 -7.38
CA ASP A 280 -1.80 5.54 -7.60
C ASP A 280 -1.37 4.89 -8.93
N ALA A 281 -1.38 5.68 -10.00
CA ALA A 281 -1.03 5.30 -11.36
C ALA A 281 -0.29 6.47 -12.01
N ASP A 282 0.55 6.17 -13.00
CA ASP A 282 1.36 7.18 -13.66
C ASP A 282 0.44 8.16 -14.42
N GLY A 283 0.60 9.47 -14.19
CA GLY A 283 -0.25 10.50 -14.78
C GLY A 283 -1.67 10.57 -14.21
N ASN A 284 -1.90 10.03 -13.01
CA ASN A 284 -3.19 10.14 -12.32
C ASN A 284 -3.59 11.60 -12.01
N LEU A 285 -4.86 11.76 -11.60
CA LEU A 285 -5.45 13.04 -11.21
C LEU A 285 -4.61 13.76 -10.15
N PHE A 286 -4.18 13.03 -9.13
CA PHE A 286 -3.46 13.58 -7.99
C PHE A 286 -2.11 14.18 -8.39
N GLN A 287 -1.40 13.56 -9.33
CA GLN A 287 -0.13 14.08 -9.80
C GLN A 287 -0.33 15.40 -10.57
N SER A 288 -1.44 15.52 -11.32
CA SER A 288 -1.82 16.78 -11.97
C SER A 288 -2.17 17.85 -10.92
N LEU A 289 -2.97 17.51 -9.91
CA LEU A 289 -3.34 18.43 -8.83
C LEU A 289 -2.11 18.91 -8.03
N ILE A 290 -1.14 18.03 -7.76
CA ILE A 290 0.11 18.41 -7.07
C ILE A 290 0.94 19.37 -7.92
N LYS A 291 0.95 19.21 -9.25
CA LYS A 291 1.66 20.13 -10.15
C LYS A 291 1.01 21.51 -10.22
N HIS A 292 -0.31 21.58 -10.31
CA HIS A 292 -1.03 22.84 -10.55
C HIS A 292 -1.47 23.58 -9.27
N TYR A 293 -1.75 22.85 -8.19
CA TYR A 293 -2.39 23.39 -6.98
C TYR A 293 -1.63 23.00 -5.69
N GLN A 294 -0.32 23.23 -5.66
CA GLN A 294 0.52 22.99 -4.48
C GLN A 294 -0.09 23.62 -3.20
N GLY A 295 -0.20 22.83 -2.13
CA GLY A 295 -0.73 23.24 -0.83
C GLY A 295 -2.24 22.98 -0.62
N LYS A 296 -3.07 22.97 -1.67
CA LYS A 296 -4.52 22.72 -1.54
C LYS A 296 -4.93 21.26 -1.79
N VAL A 297 -3.99 20.41 -2.21
CA VAL A 297 -4.26 19.00 -2.56
C VAL A 297 -4.79 18.19 -1.38
N LEU A 298 -4.27 18.44 -0.18
CA LEU A 298 -4.75 17.76 1.03
C LEU A 298 -6.18 18.15 1.37
N ASP A 299 -6.54 19.43 1.22
CA ASP A 299 -7.90 19.91 1.43
C ASP A 299 -8.86 19.28 0.41
N PHE A 300 -8.45 19.17 -0.86
CA PHE A 300 -9.20 18.46 -1.89
C PHE A 300 -9.46 17.00 -1.52
N LEU A 301 -8.41 16.25 -1.16
CA LEU A 301 -8.54 14.85 -0.80
C LEU A 301 -9.45 14.64 0.42
N HIS A 302 -9.35 15.54 1.40
CA HIS A 302 -10.20 15.50 2.58
C HIS A 302 -11.66 15.78 2.24
N ALA A 303 -11.96 16.85 1.50
CA ALA A 303 -13.32 17.17 1.08
C ALA A 303 -13.92 16.07 0.19
N ALA A 304 -13.12 15.52 -0.73
CA ALA A 304 -13.54 14.37 -1.55
C ALA A 304 -13.89 13.17 -0.68
N GLN A 305 -13.04 12.82 0.30
CA GLN A 305 -13.31 11.73 1.21
C GLN A 305 -14.59 11.95 2.04
N GLU A 306 -14.81 13.15 2.58
CA GLU A 306 -16.00 13.45 3.37
C GLU A 306 -17.28 13.30 2.55
N VAL A 307 -17.36 13.94 1.38
CA VAL A 307 -18.52 13.86 0.48
C VAL A 307 -18.79 12.42 0.04
N LEU A 308 -17.74 11.69 -0.36
CA LEU A 308 -17.87 10.33 -0.87
C LEU A 308 -18.26 9.33 0.22
N CYS A 309 -17.69 9.45 1.42
CA CYS A 309 -18.05 8.62 2.56
C CYS A 309 -19.47 8.92 3.07
N GLU A 310 -19.89 10.18 3.07
CA GLU A 310 -21.26 10.57 3.42
C GLU A 310 -22.28 10.02 2.40
N TRP A 311 -21.99 10.16 1.10
CA TRP A 311 -22.83 9.57 0.06
C TRP A 311 -22.92 8.04 0.17
N LEU A 312 -21.78 7.37 0.43
CA LEU A 312 -21.76 5.92 0.61
C LEU A 312 -22.55 5.50 1.86
N SER A 313 -22.51 6.30 2.93
CA SER A 313 -23.30 6.07 4.14
C SER A 313 -24.80 6.19 3.88
N MET A 314 -25.23 7.12 3.02
CA MET A 314 -26.62 7.24 2.60
C MET A 314 -27.08 6.07 1.72
N ARG A 315 -26.24 5.63 0.78
CA ARG A 315 -26.55 4.53 -0.15
C ARG A 315 -26.51 3.16 0.56
N GLY A 316 -25.53 2.98 1.44
CA GLY A 316 -25.14 1.69 1.99
C GLY A 316 -24.37 0.83 0.98
N LEU A 317 -23.39 0.08 1.47
CA LEU A 317 -22.69 -0.96 0.72
C LEU A 317 -22.39 -2.11 1.68
N SER A 318 -22.68 -3.34 1.25
CA SER A 318 -22.41 -4.55 2.03
C SER A 318 -22.03 -5.69 1.09
N VAL A 319 -21.13 -6.55 1.56
CA VAL A 319 -20.75 -7.78 0.88
C VAL A 319 -21.22 -8.96 1.71
N SER A 320 -21.86 -9.91 1.05
CA SER A 320 -22.43 -11.12 1.62
C SER A 320 -21.82 -12.36 0.98
N LEU A 321 -22.13 -13.55 1.53
CA LEU A 321 -21.76 -14.81 0.89
C LEU A 321 -22.46 -15.02 -0.46
N LEU A 322 -23.60 -14.36 -0.71
CA LEU A 322 -24.29 -14.43 -2.00
C LEU A 322 -23.48 -13.75 -3.11
N ASP A 323 -22.70 -12.72 -2.78
CA ASP A 323 -21.81 -12.04 -3.74
C ASP A 323 -20.65 -12.93 -4.21
N LEU A 324 -20.40 -14.05 -3.53
CA LEU A 324 -19.45 -15.04 -4.04
C LEU A 324 -20.04 -15.87 -5.19
N TYR A 325 -21.36 -15.93 -5.32
CA TYR A 325 -22.03 -16.49 -6.49
C TYR A 325 -22.11 -15.41 -7.56
N LEU A 326 -21.24 -15.52 -8.56
CA LEU A 326 -21.07 -14.49 -9.59
C LEU A 326 -22.32 -14.33 -10.46
N SER A 327 -22.98 -15.45 -10.75
CA SER A 327 -24.08 -15.55 -11.69
C SER A 327 -25.42 -15.67 -10.96
N PRO A 328 -26.47 -14.91 -11.37
CA PRO A 328 -27.78 -14.97 -10.73
C PRO A 328 -28.56 -16.24 -11.09
N ASP A 329 -28.37 -16.78 -12.30
CA ASP A 329 -29.16 -17.89 -12.83
C ASP A 329 -28.41 -19.23 -12.68
N THR A 330 -29.13 -20.27 -12.25
CA THR A 330 -28.57 -21.62 -12.07
C THR A 330 -27.98 -22.21 -13.34
N ASP A 331 -28.55 -21.88 -14.50
CA ASP A 331 -28.07 -22.39 -15.79
C ASP A 331 -26.78 -21.69 -16.23
N SER A 332 -26.69 -20.37 -16.04
CA SER A 332 -25.46 -19.63 -16.27
C SER A 332 -24.33 -20.07 -15.33
N GLN A 333 -24.67 -20.43 -14.09
CA GLN A 333 -23.72 -20.99 -13.14
C GLN A 333 -23.18 -22.34 -13.60
N LYS A 334 -24.05 -23.24 -14.07
CA LYS A 334 -23.62 -24.55 -14.61
C LYS A 334 -22.72 -24.39 -15.82
N ASN A 335 -23.10 -23.54 -16.78
CA ASN A 335 -22.30 -23.27 -17.96
C ASN A 335 -20.91 -22.71 -17.59
N MET A 336 -20.85 -21.80 -16.62
CA MET A 336 -19.59 -21.28 -16.09
C MET A 336 -18.75 -22.40 -15.48
N MET A 337 -19.33 -23.27 -14.66
CA MET A 337 -18.62 -24.39 -14.03
C MET A 337 -18.10 -25.40 -15.06
N ASP A 338 -18.87 -25.68 -16.11
CA ASP A 338 -18.47 -26.55 -17.21
C ASP A 338 -17.30 -25.92 -18.00
N GLU A 339 -17.38 -24.63 -18.34
CA GLU A 339 -16.28 -23.90 -18.99
C GLU A 339 -15.01 -23.90 -18.13
N ILE A 340 -15.13 -23.72 -16.80
CA ILE A 340 -14.00 -23.81 -15.86
C ILE A 340 -13.39 -25.21 -15.88
N PHE A 341 -14.23 -26.26 -15.82
CA PHE A 341 -13.78 -27.65 -15.79
C PHE A 341 -12.97 -28.00 -17.04
N TYR A 342 -13.52 -27.70 -18.22
CA TYR A 342 -12.82 -27.93 -19.49
C TYR A 342 -11.55 -27.08 -19.61
N GLY A 343 -11.58 -25.81 -19.18
CA GLY A 343 -10.42 -24.93 -19.20
C GLY A 343 -9.30 -25.41 -18.28
N LEU A 344 -9.62 -25.96 -17.11
CA LEU A 344 -8.61 -26.54 -16.20
C LEU A 344 -8.00 -27.81 -16.78
N GLN A 345 -8.82 -28.67 -17.39
CA GLN A 345 -8.35 -29.87 -18.07
C GLN A 345 -7.41 -29.53 -19.24
N GLU A 346 -7.76 -28.52 -20.04
CA GLU A 346 -6.89 -27.99 -21.10
C GLU A 346 -5.58 -27.43 -20.54
N ALA A 347 -5.64 -26.67 -19.45
CA ALA A 347 -4.47 -26.11 -18.80
C ALA A 347 -3.52 -27.20 -18.26
N GLU A 348 -4.07 -28.27 -17.70
CA GLU A 348 -3.30 -29.42 -17.23
C GLU A 348 -2.67 -30.21 -18.39
N GLN A 349 -3.42 -30.45 -19.46
CA GLN A 349 -2.89 -31.11 -20.68
C GLN A 349 -1.78 -30.28 -21.32
N THR A 350 -1.95 -28.97 -21.40
CA THR A 350 -0.94 -28.04 -21.95
C THR A 350 0.32 -28.02 -21.11
N CYS A 351 0.17 -28.03 -19.78
CA CYS A 351 1.27 -28.14 -18.82
C CYS A 351 2.06 -29.45 -19.05
N ASN A 352 1.35 -30.58 -19.14
CA ASN A 352 1.95 -31.88 -19.44
C ASN A 352 2.66 -31.88 -20.79
N PHE A 353 2.05 -31.33 -21.84
CA PHE A 353 2.62 -31.28 -23.18
C PHE A 353 3.90 -30.42 -23.25
N LYS A 354 3.90 -29.22 -22.66
CA LYS A 354 5.10 -28.38 -22.63
C LYS A 354 6.23 -29.00 -21.81
N GLN A 355 5.92 -29.76 -20.76
CA GLN A 355 6.93 -30.51 -20.01
C GLN A 355 7.56 -31.63 -20.86
N LEU A 356 6.79 -32.30 -21.73
CA LEU A 356 7.29 -33.34 -22.63
C LEU A 356 8.15 -32.77 -23.78
N MET A 357 7.95 -31.51 -24.15
CA MET A 357 8.65 -30.87 -25.28
C MET A 357 10.03 -30.28 -24.93
N VAL A 358 10.48 -30.33 -23.66
CA VAL A 358 11.80 -29.83 -23.28
C VAL A 358 12.88 -30.87 -23.59
N ASP A 359 14.03 -30.41 -24.11
CA ASP A 359 15.11 -31.19 -24.73
C ASP A 359 15.54 -32.46 -23.95
N SER A 360 15.42 -32.51 -22.62
CA SER A 360 15.73 -33.71 -21.82
C SER A 360 14.78 -34.90 -22.06
N CYS A 361 13.57 -34.68 -22.57
CA CYS A 361 12.58 -35.73 -22.87
C CYS A 361 12.40 -36.01 -24.37
N GLN A 362 13.04 -35.24 -25.26
CA GLN A 362 13.01 -35.53 -26.69
C GLN A 362 13.69 -36.86 -27.03
N ASP A 363 14.73 -37.24 -26.29
CA ASP A 363 15.40 -38.54 -26.41
C ASP A 363 14.47 -39.73 -26.07
N PHE A 364 13.47 -39.53 -25.20
CA PHE A 364 12.46 -40.54 -24.85
C PHE A 364 11.43 -40.73 -25.96
N LEU A 365 11.00 -39.65 -26.62
CA LEU A 365 10.09 -39.72 -27.76
C LEU A 365 10.76 -40.23 -29.04
N ALA A 366 12.10 -40.14 -29.12
CA ALA A 366 12.91 -40.66 -30.22
C ALA A 366 13.42 -42.11 -30.01
N GLY A 367 13.09 -42.74 -28.87
CA GLY A 367 13.45 -44.12 -28.56
C GLY A 367 12.64 -45.12 -29.40
N ASN A 368 13.32 -45.85 -30.28
CA ASN A 368 12.75 -46.84 -31.19
C ASN A 368 12.00 -47.98 -30.48
N ASP A 369 10.91 -48.42 -31.12
CA ASP A 369 10.15 -49.65 -30.87
C ASP A 369 11.06 -50.88 -30.63
N GLU A 370 10.79 -51.63 -29.56
CA GLU A 370 10.16 -52.96 -29.62
C GLU A 370 10.17 -53.59 -28.21
N GLU A 371 9.05 -54.22 -27.84
CA GLU A 371 8.81 -54.99 -26.60
C GLU A 371 8.62 -54.20 -25.28
N THR A 372 7.36 -53.90 -24.89
CA THR A 372 6.70 -54.42 -23.65
C THR A 372 5.44 -53.64 -23.24
N ASN A 373 4.26 -54.22 -23.46
CA ASN A 373 2.97 -53.75 -22.92
C ASN A 373 2.81 -53.87 -21.37
N ARG A 374 3.90 -54.12 -20.63
CA ARG A 374 3.93 -54.07 -19.14
C ARG A 374 4.79 -52.93 -18.59
N PHE A 375 5.56 -52.23 -19.44
CA PHE A 375 6.41 -51.11 -19.03
C PHE A 375 5.71 -49.75 -19.06
N MET A 376 4.63 -49.59 -19.83
CA MET A 376 3.92 -48.30 -19.96
C MET A 376 3.43 -47.69 -18.63
N VAL A 377 3.05 -48.49 -17.63
CA VAL A 377 2.59 -47.97 -16.32
C VAL A 377 3.78 -47.54 -15.44
N LEU A 378 4.92 -48.25 -15.50
CA LEU A 378 6.15 -47.85 -14.81
C LEU A 378 6.79 -46.60 -15.44
N ASP A 379 6.71 -46.45 -16.78
CA ASP A 379 7.30 -45.32 -17.50
C ASP A 379 6.58 -43.98 -17.23
N VAL A 380 5.26 -43.99 -17.00
CA VAL A 380 4.52 -42.78 -16.62
C VAL A 380 4.91 -42.31 -15.21
N GLU A 381 5.18 -43.24 -14.29
CA GLU A 381 5.68 -42.93 -12.94
C GLU A 381 7.12 -42.41 -12.95
N GLN A 382 7.95 -42.88 -13.88
CA GLN A 382 9.32 -42.43 -14.15
C GLN A 382 9.35 -41.07 -14.86
N MET A 383 8.41 -40.77 -15.76
CA MET A 383 8.23 -39.41 -16.29
C MET A 383 7.77 -38.42 -15.21
N CYS A 384 6.84 -38.82 -14.32
CA CYS A 384 6.50 -38.02 -13.13
C CYS A 384 7.71 -37.78 -12.20
N TYR A 385 8.73 -38.62 -12.26
CA TYR A 385 9.95 -38.51 -11.47
C TYR A 385 10.90 -37.42 -11.97
N GLU A 386 11.08 -37.27 -13.30
CA GLU A 386 11.91 -36.20 -13.86
C GLU A 386 11.21 -34.85 -13.92
N LYS A 387 9.87 -34.86 -14.08
CA LYS A 387 8.98 -33.67 -14.04
C LYS A 387 9.13 -32.80 -12.77
N GLN A 388 9.64 -33.36 -11.68
CA GLN A 388 9.67 -32.74 -10.35
C GLN A 388 11.08 -32.37 -9.85
N ARG A 389 12.13 -32.54 -10.68
CA ARG A 389 13.54 -32.39 -10.27
C ARG A 389 14.19 -31.07 -10.72
N SER A 390 13.69 -30.44 -11.78
CA SER A 390 14.24 -29.18 -12.33
C SER A 390 13.31 -28.00 -12.10
N ALA A 391 13.82 -26.97 -11.41
CA ALA A 391 13.10 -25.71 -11.19
C ALA A 391 12.80 -24.95 -12.49
N ALA A 392 13.62 -25.12 -13.53
CA ALA A 392 13.39 -24.49 -14.83
C ALA A 392 12.21 -25.14 -15.58
N LEU A 393 12.07 -26.47 -15.50
CA LEU A 393 10.95 -27.23 -16.07
C LEU A 393 9.64 -26.88 -15.36
N SER A 394 9.67 -26.79 -14.03
CA SER A 394 8.48 -26.44 -13.25
C SER A 394 8.03 -25.00 -13.50
N GLN A 395 8.97 -24.07 -13.72
CA GLN A 395 8.63 -22.69 -14.08
C GLN A 395 7.98 -22.58 -15.46
N ALA A 396 8.54 -23.22 -16.49
CA ALA A 396 7.97 -23.21 -17.84
C ALA A 396 6.55 -23.80 -17.88
N SER A 397 6.30 -24.85 -17.09
CA SER A 397 5.00 -25.49 -16.99
C SER A 397 3.98 -24.61 -16.24
N VAL A 398 4.39 -23.96 -15.14
CA VAL A 398 3.57 -22.96 -14.42
C VAL A 398 3.21 -21.80 -15.34
N ASP A 399 4.15 -21.31 -16.15
CA ASP A 399 3.87 -20.19 -17.06
C ASP A 399 2.93 -20.57 -18.19
N SER A 400 2.96 -21.83 -18.64
CA SER A 400 1.98 -22.36 -19.59
C SER A 400 0.57 -22.46 -18.99
N PHE A 401 0.46 -22.94 -17.75
CA PHE A 401 -0.81 -22.98 -17.04
C PHE A 401 -1.36 -21.58 -16.86
N LYS A 402 -0.53 -20.61 -16.48
CA LYS A 402 -0.94 -19.20 -16.32
C LYS A 402 -1.49 -18.58 -17.60
N GLN A 403 -1.05 -19.03 -18.79
CA GLN A 403 -1.59 -18.53 -20.06
C GLN A 403 -3.06 -18.93 -20.22
N VAL A 404 -3.36 -20.24 -20.12
CA VAL A 404 -4.73 -20.76 -20.23
C VAL A 404 -5.60 -20.29 -19.05
N PHE A 405 -5.02 -20.20 -17.85
CA PHE A 405 -5.75 -19.75 -16.66
C PHE A 405 -6.23 -18.29 -16.78
N ARG A 406 -5.59 -17.44 -17.61
CA ARG A 406 -6.11 -16.09 -17.87
C ARG A 406 -7.46 -16.11 -18.58
N ASP A 407 -7.70 -17.09 -19.45
CA ASP A 407 -8.98 -17.22 -20.15
C ASP A 407 -10.09 -17.60 -19.15
N ILE A 408 -9.77 -18.50 -18.20
CA ILE A 408 -10.64 -18.80 -17.07
C ILE A 408 -10.91 -17.54 -16.23
N GLN A 409 -9.88 -16.75 -15.93
CA GLN A 409 -10.07 -15.49 -15.18
C GLN A 409 -10.98 -14.50 -15.93
N ASN A 410 -10.93 -14.47 -17.27
CA ASN A 410 -11.76 -13.59 -18.09
C ASN A 410 -13.24 -13.97 -18.09
N LEU A 411 -13.58 -15.23 -17.79
CA LEU A 411 -14.99 -15.66 -17.62
C LEU A 411 -15.70 -14.88 -16.52
N LEU A 412 -14.97 -14.35 -15.53
CA LEU A 412 -15.50 -13.46 -14.51
C LEU A 412 -16.27 -12.29 -15.14
N TYR A 413 -15.72 -11.63 -16.16
CA TYR A 413 -16.37 -10.48 -16.80
C TYR A 413 -17.59 -10.85 -17.63
N LYS A 414 -17.68 -12.11 -18.06
CA LYS A 414 -18.80 -12.65 -18.85
C LYS A 414 -19.98 -13.04 -17.96
N TYR A 415 -19.71 -13.65 -16.81
CA TYR A 415 -20.73 -14.25 -15.94
C TYR A 415 -21.06 -13.45 -14.67
N ALA A 416 -20.20 -12.52 -14.24
CA ALA A 416 -20.46 -11.73 -13.04
C ALA A 416 -21.57 -10.70 -13.25
N ASN A 417 -22.54 -10.70 -12.34
CA ASN A 417 -23.58 -9.69 -12.31
C ASN A 417 -22.99 -8.29 -12.02
N LYS A 418 -23.50 -7.25 -12.69
CA LYS A 418 -23.09 -5.85 -12.47
C LYS A 418 -23.45 -5.36 -11.05
N ASP A 419 -24.56 -5.83 -10.50
CA ASP A 419 -25.05 -5.43 -9.18
C ASP A 419 -24.33 -6.12 -8.00
N ASN A 420 -23.38 -7.01 -8.28
CA ASN A 420 -22.64 -7.73 -7.25
C ASN A 420 -21.68 -6.78 -6.50
N SER A 421 -21.86 -6.66 -5.18
CA SER A 421 -21.09 -5.72 -4.34
C SER A 421 -19.60 -6.05 -4.31
N LEU A 422 -19.24 -7.34 -4.27
CA LEU A 422 -17.84 -7.76 -4.27
C LEU A 422 -17.17 -7.45 -5.62
N PHE A 423 -17.90 -7.66 -6.71
CA PHE A 423 -17.42 -7.35 -8.05
C PHE A 423 -17.29 -5.85 -8.28
N THR A 424 -18.21 -5.03 -7.77
CA THR A 424 -18.10 -3.56 -7.84
C THR A 424 -16.89 -3.04 -7.06
N MET A 425 -16.59 -3.57 -5.87
CA MET A 425 -15.36 -3.24 -5.13
C MET A 425 -14.09 -3.56 -5.93
N PHE A 426 -14.09 -4.69 -6.64
CA PHE A 426 -12.98 -5.06 -7.51
C PHE A 426 -12.86 -4.16 -8.74
N LYS A 427 -13.96 -3.87 -9.44
CA LYS A 427 -13.98 -2.93 -10.58
C LYS A 427 -13.54 -1.52 -10.17
N ALA A 428 -14.01 -1.05 -9.02
CA ALA A 428 -13.56 0.20 -8.41
C ALA A 428 -12.09 0.16 -7.99
N GLY A 429 -11.53 -1.04 -7.80
CA GLY A 429 -10.18 -1.23 -7.32
C GLY A 429 -9.97 -0.73 -5.89
N SER A 430 -10.99 -0.78 -5.04
CA SER A 430 -10.83 -0.45 -3.63
C SER A 430 -10.13 -1.58 -2.88
N LYS A 431 -10.59 -2.82 -3.10
CA LYS A 431 -10.00 -4.03 -2.54
C LYS A 431 -10.32 -5.22 -3.44
N GLY A 432 -9.44 -6.21 -3.41
CA GLY A 432 -9.59 -7.44 -4.18
C GLY A 432 -8.63 -7.49 -5.36
N ASN A 433 -8.15 -8.70 -5.63
CA ASN A 433 -7.38 -9.02 -6.83
C ASN A 433 -8.22 -10.01 -7.64
N LEU A 434 -8.14 -9.94 -8.98
CA LEU A 434 -8.81 -10.84 -9.90
C LEU A 434 -8.57 -12.30 -9.51
N LEU A 435 -7.31 -12.65 -9.20
CA LEU A 435 -6.95 -13.98 -8.74
C LEU A 435 -7.70 -14.40 -7.48
N LYS A 436 -7.86 -13.52 -6.49
CA LYS A 436 -8.54 -13.84 -5.23
C LYS A 436 -10.04 -14.04 -5.46
N LEU A 437 -10.67 -13.24 -6.31
CA LEU A 437 -12.07 -13.43 -6.67
C LEU A 437 -12.30 -14.77 -7.37
N VAL A 438 -11.45 -15.10 -8.32
CA VAL A 438 -11.49 -16.38 -9.04
C VAL A 438 -11.30 -17.56 -8.08
N GLN A 439 -10.37 -17.44 -7.12
CA GLN A 439 -10.16 -18.46 -6.08
C GLN A 439 -11.37 -18.64 -5.16
N HIS A 440 -12.02 -17.55 -4.76
CA HIS A 440 -13.21 -17.63 -3.92
C HIS A 440 -14.39 -18.26 -4.67
N SER A 441 -14.68 -17.78 -5.88
CA SER A 441 -15.94 -18.05 -6.59
C SER A 441 -15.86 -19.17 -7.63
N MET A 442 -14.71 -19.38 -8.27
CA MET A 442 -14.58 -20.21 -9.48
C MET A 442 -13.74 -21.46 -9.26
N CYS A 443 -12.42 -21.30 -9.06
CA CYS A 443 -11.49 -22.41 -8.79
C CYS A 443 -10.18 -21.90 -8.18
N LEU A 444 -9.50 -22.74 -7.40
CA LEU A 444 -8.18 -22.41 -6.84
C LEU A 444 -7.06 -22.43 -7.89
N GLY A 445 -7.16 -23.35 -8.87
CA GLY A 445 -6.17 -23.53 -9.93
C GLY A 445 -4.90 -24.25 -9.44
N LEU A 446 -3.79 -24.05 -10.17
CA LEU A 446 -2.52 -24.73 -9.91
C LEU A 446 -1.91 -24.32 -8.57
N GLN A 447 -1.70 -25.31 -7.71
CA GLN A 447 -0.93 -25.20 -6.46
C GLN A 447 0.46 -25.79 -6.71
N HIS A 448 1.50 -24.99 -6.48
CA HIS A 448 2.89 -25.35 -6.76
C HIS A 448 3.78 -24.89 -5.60
N SER A 449 4.60 -25.79 -5.05
CA SER A 449 5.60 -25.45 -4.02
C SER A 449 6.93 -25.12 -4.69
N LEU A 450 7.62 -24.06 -4.26
CA LEU A 450 8.95 -23.72 -4.76
C LEU A 450 10.05 -24.53 -4.05
N VAL A 451 9.76 -25.01 -2.84
CA VAL A 451 10.68 -25.83 -2.06
C VAL A 451 10.50 -27.32 -2.36
N PRO A 452 11.59 -28.05 -2.69
CA PRO A 452 11.52 -29.48 -2.89
C PRO A 452 11.15 -30.23 -1.59
N LEU A 453 10.05 -30.98 -1.62
CA LEU A 453 9.58 -31.85 -0.53
C LEU A 453 10.13 -33.27 -0.64
N SER A 454 10.18 -33.98 0.47
CA SER A 454 10.59 -35.40 0.52
C SER A 454 9.49 -36.38 0.08
N PHE A 455 8.31 -35.88 -0.28
CA PHE A 455 7.14 -36.67 -0.65
C PHE A 455 6.38 -36.02 -1.82
N ARG A 456 5.56 -36.82 -2.52
CA ARG A 456 4.71 -36.36 -3.63
C ARG A 456 3.26 -36.20 -3.18
N PHE A 457 2.48 -35.40 -3.89
CA PHE A 457 1.03 -35.42 -3.72
C PHE A 457 0.47 -36.72 -4.31
N PRO A 458 -0.29 -37.52 -3.55
CA PRO A 458 -0.97 -38.68 -4.10
C PRO A 458 -2.16 -38.24 -4.98
N HIS A 459 -2.46 -38.99 -6.03
CA HIS A 459 -3.66 -38.75 -6.86
C HIS A 459 -4.96 -38.94 -6.08
N GLN A 460 -4.95 -39.78 -5.04
CA GLN A 460 -6.07 -40.00 -4.14
C GLN A 460 -5.57 -40.06 -2.69
N LEU A 461 -6.20 -39.30 -1.80
CA LEU A 461 -5.87 -39.33 -0.36
C LEU A 461 -6.40 -40.62 0.27
N SER A 462 -5.54 -41.63 0.42
CA SER A 462 -5.85 -42.84 1.19
C SER A 462 -4.67 -43.24 2.06
N CYS A 463 -4.94 -43.86 3.22
CA CYS A 463 -3.89 -44.38 4.09
C CYS A 463 -3.00 -45.40 3.37
N ALA A 464 -3.57 -46.19 2.46
CA ALA A 464 -2.81 -47.15 1.65
C ALA A 464 -1.88 -46.46 0.65
N ALA A 465 -2.38 -45.48 -0.12
CA ALA A 465 -1.54 -44.73 -1.05
C ALA A 465 -0.42 -43.95 -0.35
N TRP A 466 -0.73 -43.34 0.81
CA TRP A 466 0.26 -42.62 1.61
C TRP A 466 1.32 -43.54 2.22
N ASN A 467 0.91 -44.69 2.75
CA ASN A 467 1.83 -45.68 3.31
C ASN A 467 2.70 -46.33 2.23
N ASN A 468 2.16 -46.56 1.02
CA ASN A 468 2.94 -47.05 -0.12
C ASN A 468 4.00 -46.04 -0.57
N GLN A 469 3.68 -44.74 -0.60
CA GLN A 469 4.69 -43.71 -0.87
C GLN A 469 5.82 -43.72 0.19
N LYS A 470 5.46 -43.93 1.47
CA LYS A 470 6.44 -44.01 2.55
C LYS A 470 7.29 -45.28 2.51
N SER A 471 6.74 -46.42 2.07
CA SER A 471 7.49 -47.67 1.94
C SER A 471 8.50 -47.61 0.80
N HIS A 472 8.17 -46.99 -0.34
CA HIS A 472 9.11 -46.75 -1.45
C HIS A 472 10.30 -45.86 -1.06
N ILE A 473 10.13 -44.93 -0.13
CA ILE A 473 11.22 -44.11 0.43
C ILE A 473 12.15 -44.94 1.35
N LEU A 474 11.61 -45.98 1.99
CA LEU A 474 12.36 -46.85 2.91
C LEU A 474 13.12 -47.96 2.17
N THR A 475 12.57 -48.52 1.09
CA THR A 475 13.25 -49.56 0.28
C THR A 475 14.47 -49.04 -0.48
N GLN A 476 14.52 -47.76 -0.85
CA GLN A 476 15.71 -47.15 -1.46
C GLN A 476 16.91 -47.01 -0.51
N LYS A 477 16.75 -47.21 0.81
CA LYS A 477 17.86 -47.20 1.76
C LYS A 477 18.61 -48.52 1.87
N VAL A 478 18.16 -49.57 1.18
CA VAL A 478 18.73 -50.94 1.30
C VAL A 478 19.78 -51.23 0.21
N ASP A 479 19.83 -50.44 -0.86
CA ASP A 479 20.90 -50.51 -1.86
C ASP A 479 21.97 -49.45 -1.54
N ASP A 480 23.21 -49.89 -1.31
CA ASP A 480 24.40 -49.12 -0.86
C ASP A 480 24.94 -48.11 -1.89
N THR A 481 24.08 -47.24 -2.42
CA THR A 481 24.49 -45.99 -3.06
C THR A 481 23.70 -44.85 -2.44
N ASP A 482 24.39 -43.90 -1.81
CA ASP A 482 23.86 -42.65 -1.24
C ASP A 482 23.20 -41.77 -2.32
N GLU A 483 22.08 -42.20 -2.92
CA GLU A 483 21.18 -41.31 -3.63
C GLU A 483 20.40 -40.51 -2.57
N SER A 484 20.92 -39.32 -2.28
CA SER A 484 20.31 -38.27 -1.47
C SER A 484 18.78 -38.32 -1.52
N ALA A 485 18.12 -38.38 -0.34
CA ALA A 485 16.67 -38.39 -0.19
C ALA A 485 15.99 -37.55 -1.28
N LYS A 486 15.34 -38.23 -2.23
CA LYS A 486 14.91 -37.64 -3.51
C LYS A 486 13.88 -36.55 -3.21
N LYS A 487 14.25 -35.31 -3.55
CA LYS A 487 13.39 -34.14 -3.32
C LYS A 487 12.55 -33.88 -4.57
N TYR A 488 11.25 -33.71 -4.39
CA TYR A 488 10.25 -33.50 -5.42
C TYR A 488 9.70 -32.09 -5.31
N ILE A 489 9.47 -31.41 -6.42
CA ILE A 489 8.69 -30.17 -6.49
C ILE A 489 7.23 -30.56 -6.77
N PRO A 490 6.37 -30.67 -5.75
CA PRO A 490 5.01 -31.14 -5.96
C PRO A 490 4.14 -30.02 -6.56
N TYR A 491 3.33 -30.40 -7.54
CA TYR A 491 2.29 -29.56 -8.11
C TYR A 491 0.98 -30.35 -8.19
N ALA A 492 -0.15 -29.64 -8.08
CA ALA A 492 -1.46 -30.21 -8.29
C ALA A 492 -2.45 -29.11 -8.69
N VAL A 493 -3.36 -29.42 -9.60
CA VAL A 493 -4.45 -28.53 -9.98
C VAL A 493 -5.62 -28.76 -9.04
N VAL A 494 -6.13 -27.68 -8.45
CA VAL A 494 -7.30 -27.74 -7.58
C VAL A 494 -8.50 -27.12 -8.31
N GLU A 495 -9.46 -27.98 -8.65
CA GLU A 495 -10.66 -27.60 -9.41
C GLU A 495 -11.68 -26.87 -8.53
N SER A 496 -11.77 -27.25 -7.25
CA SER A 496 -12.75 -26.66 -6.34
C SER A 496 -12.42 -25.21 -5.97
N SER A 497 -13.46 -24.41 -5.75
CA SER A 497 -13.38 -23.06 -5.19
C SER A 497 -13.60 -23.08 -3.67
N PHE A 498 -13.30 -21.96 -3.01
CA PHE A 498 -13.61 -21.84 -1.57
C PHE A 498 -15.11 -21.86 -1.27
N VAL A 499 -15.96 -21.37 -2.19
CA VAL A 499 -17.42 -21.47 -2.04
C VAL A 499 -17.91 -22.92 -2.11
N LYS A 500 -17.40 -23.70 -3.06
CA LYS A 500 -17.75 -25.12 -3.22
C LYS A 500 -17.21 -25.96 -2.04
N GLY A 501 -16.10 -25.53 -1.46
CA GLY A 501 -15.36 -26.26 -0.44
C GLY A 501 -14.36 -27.23 -1.05
N LEU A 502 -13.25 -27.44 -0.35
CA LEU A 502 -12.15 -28.28 -0.80
C LEU A 502 -12.31 -29.71 -0.28
N ASN A 503 -12.05 -30.70 -1.13
CA ASN A 503 -11.94 -32.08 -0.67
C ASN A 503 -10.67 -32.26 0.20
N PRO A 504 -10.56 -33.36 0.98
CA PRO A 504 -9.42 -33.56 1.88
C PRO A 504 -8.04 -33.54 1.19
N LEU A 505 -7.95 -34.00 -0.07
CA LEU A 505 -6.70 -33.97 -0.84
C LEU A 505 -6.35 -32.53 -1.25
N GLU A 506 -7.30 -31.81 -1.84
CA GLU A 506 -7.16 -30.41 -2.24
C GLU A 506 -6.81 -29.53 -1.05
N CYS A 507 -7.45 -29.74 0.10
CA CYS A 507 -7.15 -29.03 1.33
C CYS A 507 -5.72 -29.30 1.82
N PHE A 508 -5.27 -30.56 1.76
CA PHE A 508 -3.89 -30.93 2.11
C PHE A 508 -2.87 -30.27 1.16
N VAL A 509 -3.08 -30.38 -0.15
CA VAL A 509 -2.25 -29.75 -1.19
C VAL A 509 -2.16 -28.23 -0.98
N HIS A 510 -3.31 -27.57 -0.83
CA HIS A 510 -3.38 -26.13 -0.62
C HIS A 510 -2.69 -25.71 0.69
N SER A 511 -2.86 -26.50 1.77
CA SER A 511 -2.20 -26.23 3.06
C SER A 511 -0.67 -26.34 2.97
N VAL A 512 -0.16 -27.37 2.29
CA VAL A 512 1.29 -27.59 2.12
C VAL A 512 1.92 -26.48 1.28
N THR A 513 1.29 -26.11 0.17
CA THR A 513 1.78 -25.05 -0.73
C THR A 513 1.66 -23.66 -0.11
N THR A 514 0.57 -23.39 0.63
CA THR A 514 0.42 -22.13 1.36
C THR A 514 1.45 -22.00 2.47
N ARG A 515 1.76 -23.10 3.17
CA ARG A 515 2.80 -23.12 4.21
C ARG A 515 4.16 -22.74 3.66
N ASP A 516 4.52 -23.24 2.48
CA ASP A 516 5.77 -22.88 1.77
C ASP A 516 5.85 -21.36 1.56
N THR A 517 4.79 -20.74 1.04
CA THR A 517 4.77 -19.29 0.82
C THR A 517 4.70 -18.43 2.09
N SER A 518 4.16 -18.98 3.18
CA SER A 518 3.95 -18.25 4.44
C SER A 518 5.24 -18.07 5.23
N PHE A 519 6.17 -19.02 5.13
CA PHE A 519 7.49 -18.93 5.73
C PHE A 519 8.46 -18.36 4.71
N SER A 520 8.43 -17.04 4.51
CA SER A 520 9.51 -16.39 3.78
C SER A 520 10.77 -16.42 4.65
N ASP A 521 11.62 -17.45 4.47
CA ASP A 521 12.97 -17.52 5.04
C ASP A 521 13.81 -16.26 4.69
N ASN A 522 13.35 -15.47 3.73
CA ASN A 522 13.95 -14.22 3.28
C ASN A 522 13.46 -12.97 4.00
N ALA A 523 12.60 -13.00 5.04
CA ALA A 523 12.14 -11.77 5.69
C ALA A 523 13.29 -10.93 6.32
N ASP A 524 14.35 -11.59 6.77
CA ASP A 524 15.53 -10.94 7.36
C ASP A 524 16.47 -10.32 6.31
N LEU A 525 16.42 -10.82 5.07
CA LEU A 525 17.35 -10.43 4.01
C LEU A 525 17.15 -8.96 3.58
N PRO A 526 15.93 -8.48 3.26
CA PRO A 526 15.68 -7.08 2.92
C PRO A 526 16.06 -6.13 4.05
N GLY A 527 15.77 -6.48 5.31
CA GLY A 527 16.11 -5.64 6.46
C GLY A 527 17.63 -5.53 6.68
N THR A 528 18.35 -6.64 6.49
CA THR A 528 19.81 -6.66 6.56
C THR A 528 20.43 -5.89 5.40
N LEU A 529 19.88 -6.04 4.19
CA LEU A 529 20.31 -5.32 2.99
C LEU A 529 20.09 -3.82 3.15
N SER A 530 18.91 -3.39 3.60
CA SER A 530 18.58 -1.99 3.89
C SER A 530 19.57 -1.38 4.89
N ARG A 531 19.84 -2.07 6.02
CA ARG A 531 20.82 -1.62 7.01
C ARG A 531 22.24 -1.48 6.43
N ARG A 532 22.67 -2.44 5.59
CA ARG A 532 24.00 -2.42 4.97
C ARG A 532 24.12 -1.27 3.96
N LEU A 533 23.16 -1.12 3.06
CA LEU A 533 23.16 -0.05 2.06
C LEU A 533 23.11 1.33 2.72
N MET A 534 22.22 1.51 3.71
CA MET A 534 22.14 2.76 4.47
C MET A 534 23.47 3.09 5.16
N PHE A 535 24.16 2.10 5.71
CA PHE A 535 25.47 2.31 6.34
C PHE A 535 26.55 2.77 5.33
N PHE A 536 26.57 2.23 4.12
CA PHE A 536 27.56 2.60 3.10
C PHE A 536 27.24 3.90 2.37
N MET A 537 25.97 4.24 2.19
CA MET A 537 25.54 5.35 1.34
C MET A 537 25.12 6.59 2.12
N ARG A 538 24.92 6.52 3.45
CA ARG A 538 24.45 7.66 4.27
C ARG A 538 25.27 8.95 4.15
N ASP A 539 26.55 8.83 3.79
CA ASP A 539 27.48 9.95 3.75
C ASP A 539 27.51 10.65 2.38
N LEU A 540 26.73 10.17 1.39
CA LEU A 540 26.65 10.79 0.06
C LEU A 540 25.57 11.88 0.03
N CYS A 541 25.98 13.10 -0.27
CA CYS A 541 25.10 14.26 -0.40
C CYS A 541 25.40 15.09 -1.65
N THR A 542 24.43 15.89 -2.08
CA THR A 542 24.67 16.91 -3.12
C THR A 542 25.41 18.09 -2.51
N ALA A 543 26.49 18.52 -3.13
CA ALA A 543 27.17 19.77 -2.83
C ALA A 543 26.46 20.94 -3.55
N TYR A 544 26.71 22.17 -3.08
CA TYR A 544 26.12 23.39 -3.65
C TYR A 544 26.57 23.66 -5.10
N ASP A 545 27.62 23.00 -5.58
CA ASP A 545 28.08 23.05 -6.96
C ASP A 545 27.38 22.02 -7.87
N GLY A 546 26.40 21.28 -7.35
CA GLY A 546 25.63 20.26 -8.08
C GLY A 546 26.30 18.88 -8.12
N THR A 547 27.53 18.74 -7.64
CA THR A 547 28.23 17.44 -7.58
C THR A 547 27.73 16.59 -6.41
N VAL A 548 27.81 15.27 -6.51
CA VAL A 548 27.56 14.34 -5.40
C VAL A 548 28.88 13.95 -4.78
N ARG A 549 29.01 14.17 -3.47
CA ARG A 549 30.27 13.96 -2.74
C ARG A 549 30.07 13.15 -1.47
N ASN A 550 31.14 12.49 -1.03
CA ASN A 550 31.20 11.86 0.29
C ASN A 550 31.54 12.90 1.37
N ALA A 551 30.74 12.97 2.44
CA ALA A 551 30.92 13.87 3.58
C ALA A 551 32.30 13.76 4.27
N TYR A 552 32.95 12.60 4.24
CA TYR A 552 34.22 12.37 4.97
C TYR A 552 35.49 12.76 4.20
N GLY A 553 35.41 12.92 2.87
CA GLY A 553 36.61 13.09 2.04
C GLY A 553 36.46 14.03 0.85
N ASP A 554 35.28 14.65 0.69
CA ASP A 554 34.92 15.56 -0.41
C ASP A 554 35.18 14.96 -1.81
N GLN A 555 35.27 13.62 -1.87
CA GLN A 555 35.49 12.88 -3.10
C GLN A 555 34.23 12.94 -3.93
N VAL A 556 34.37 13.42 -5.17
CA VAL A 556 33.28 13.46 -6.14
C VAL A 556 32.96 12.03 -6.58
N VAL A 557 31.73 11.61 -6.32
CA VAL A 557 31.18 10.34 -6.79
C VAL A 557 30.46 10.53 -8.12
N GLN A 558 29.76 11.66 -8.29
CA GLN A 558 29.04 11.99 -9.52
C GLN A 558 29.11 13.50 -9.77
N PHE A 559 29.30 13.92 -11.02
CA PHE A 559 29.41 15.35 -11.36
C PHE A 559 28.07 16.09 -11.35
N CYS A 560 26.96 15.40 -11.56
CA CYS A 560 25.62 15.98 -11.52
C CYS A 560 24.61 14.93 -11.05
N TYR A 561 23.75 15.29 -10.10
CA TYR A 561 22.60 14.50 -9.67
C TYR A 561 21.41 14.79 -10.59
N ASN A 562 20.83 13.75 -11.21
CA ASN A 562 19.91 13.76 -12.37
C ASN A 562 20.61 13.74 -13.74
N ILE A 563 20.68 12.54 -14.33
CA ILE A 563 20.77 12.40 -15.79
C ILE A 563 19.33 12.32 -16.25
N ASP A 564 18.81 13.38 -16.87
CA ASP A 564 17.62 13.26 -17.69
C ASP A 564 17.87 12.14 -18.70
N LYS A 565 17.14 11.02 -18.55
CA LYS A 565 17.09 9.96 -19.55
C LYS A 565 16.40 10.52 -20.79
N GLY A 566 17.10 11.36 -21.56
CA GLY A 566 16.45 12.11 -22.63
C GLY A 566 17.31 12.93 -23.58
N THR A 567 18.59 13.22 -23.30
CA THR A 567 19.43 13.94 -24.28
C THR A 567 20.92 13.72 -24.02
N PHE A 568 21.47 12.62 -24.55
CA PHE A 568 22.88 12.55 -24.90
C PHE A 568 22.98 12.00 -26.32
N SER A 569 22.84 12.87 -27.32
CA SER A 569 23.60 12.73 -28.56
C SER A 569 25.00 13.26 -28.28
N PRO A 570 26.09 12.54 -28.59
CA PRO A 570 27.44 12.94 -28.24
C PRO A 570 28.00 13.92 -29.28
N THR A 571 27.30 15.02 -29.55
CA THR A 571 27.76 16.09 -30.46
C THR A 571 26.88 17.34 -30.35
N SER A 572 27.05 18.13 -29.28
CA SER A 572 26.82 19.58 -29.36
C SER A 572 27.42 20.30 -28.15
N CYS A 573 28.25 21.29 -28.44
CA CYS A 573 28.92 22.20 -27.50
C CYS A 573 27.94 22.95 -26.57
N PRO A 574 28.44 23.50 -25.44
CA PRO A 574 27.60 24.10 -24.42
C PRO A 574 27.36 25.57 -24.75
N ASP A 575 26.34 25.87 -25.54
CA ASP A 575 25.79 27.22 -25.62
C ASP A 575 24.35 27.13 -26.10
N LYS A 576 23.43 27.62 -25.27
CA LYS A 576 21.96 27.69 -25.41
C LYS A 576 21.15 26.53 -24.82
N LEU A 577 20.90 26.62 -23.51
CA LEU A 577 19.65 26.17 -22.90
C LEU A 577 19.22 27.21 -21.85
N VAL A 578 18.71 28.33 -22.36
CA VAL A 578 17.83 29.24 -21.61
C VAL A 578 16.45 29.07 -22.23
N SER A 579 15.43 28.97 -21.38
CA SER A 579 13.99 28.88 -21.68
C SER A 579 13.45 27.47 -21.96
N GLN A 580 13.03 26.80 -20.89
CA GLN A 580 11.67 26.26 -20.77
C GLN A 580 11.38 25.99 -19.28
N GLY A 581 10.35 26.67 -18.76
CA GLY A 581 10.02 26.75 -17.34
C GLY A 581 9.40 25.48 -16.78
N ASN A 582 10.23 24.47 -16.51
CA ASN A 582 9.91 23.42 -15.56
C ASN A 582 10.60 23.76 -14.23
N SER A 583 9.84 24.31 -13.29
CA SER A 583 10.27 24.46 -11.90
C SER A 583 10.29 23.10 -11.19
N LEU A 584 11.26 22.25 -11.52
CA LEU A 584 11.84 21.31 -10.56
C LEU A 584 13.05 22.03 -9.94
N PRO A 585 13.23 21.97 -8.61
CA PRO A 585 14.17 22.85 -7.95
C PRO A 585 15.59 22.57 -8.45
N ASP A 586 16.24 23.62 -8.95
CA ASP A 586 17.70 23.72 -9.03
C ASP A 586 18.30 23.00 -7.83
N GLY A 587 19.22 22.07 -8.09
CA GLY A 587 19.75 21.12 -7.12
C GLY A 587 20.05 21.76 -5.78
N ILE A 588 19.14 21.55 -4.82
CA ILE A 588 19.29 22.07 -3.46
C ILE A 588 20.50 21.34 -2.88
N GLY A 589 21.57 22.09 -2.61
CA GLY A 589 22.75 21.55 -1.92
C GLY A 589 22.34 20.97 -0.57
N GLY A 590 22.86 19.79 -0.24
CA GLY A 590 22.63 19.09 1.02
C GLY A 590 21.59 17.98 0.98
N GLN A 591 21.06 17.59 -0.20
CA GLN A 591 20.14 16.46 -0.28
C GLN A 591 20.87 15.14 0.03
N PRO A 592 20.26 14.24 0.86
CA PRO A 592 20.87 12.98 1.27
C PRO A 592 20.70 11.88 0.21
N VAL A 593 21.28 12.11 -0.97
CA VAL A 593 21.09 11.28 -2.17
C VAL A 593 21.49 9.82 -1.98
N GLY A 594 22.49 9.55 -1.15
CA GLY A 594 22.88 8.18 -0.86
C GLY A 594 21.88 7.43 0.00
N SER A 595 21.31 8.08 1.03
CA SER A 595 20.23 7.50 1.85
C SER A 595 18.98 7.22 1.01
N LEU A 596 18.60 8.17 0.13
CA LEU A 596 17.48 7.99 -0.80
C LEU A 596 17.71 6.82 -1.76
N SER A 597 18.93 6.71 -2.31
CA SER A 597 19.31 5.61 -3.19
C SER A 597 19.33 4.26 -2.46
N ALA A 598 19.83 4.21 -1.23
CA ALA A 598 19.81 3.02 -0.40
C ALA A 598 18.38 2.55 -0.10
N CYS A 599 17.48 3.48 0.23
CA CYS A 599 16.06 3.18 0.39
C CYS A 599 15.48 2.59 -0.90
N ALA A 600 15.71 3.22 -2.05
CA ALA A 600 15.17 2.76 -3.35
C ALA A 600 15.63 1.35 -3.72
N ILE A 601 16.91 1.03 -3.52
CA ILE A 601 17.44 -0.31 -3.80
C ILE A 601 16.85 -1.32 -2.80
N SER A 602 16.75 -0.96 -1.52
CA SER A 602 16.24 -1.86 -0.49
C SER A 602 14.73 -2.08 -0.57
N GLU A 603 13.97 -1.09 -1.07
CA GLU A 603 12.52 -1.20 -1.27
C GLU A 603 12.19 -2.27 -2.31
N ALA A 604 12.94 -2.34 -3.41
CA ALA A 604 12.73 -3.37 -4.44
C ALA A 604 12.98 -4.80 -3.94
N ALA A 605 13.72 -4.96 -2.84
CA ALA A 605 13.97 -6.25 -2.20
C ALA A 605 12.87 -6.66 -1.21
N TYR A 606 12.05 -5.70 -0.75
CA TYR A 606 10.90 -5.89 0.13
C TYR A 606 9.62 -6.07 -0.67
#